data_AF-A0A1E7FW37-F1
#
_entry.id   AF-A0A1E7FW37-F1
#
_cell.length_a   1.000
_cell.length_b   1.000
_cell.length_c   1.000
_cell.angle_alpha   90.00
_cell.angle_beta   90.00
_cell.angle_gamma   90.00
#
_symmetry.space_group_name_H-M   'P 1'
#
loop_
_entity.id
_entity.type
_entity.pdbx_description
1 polymer ?
#
loop_
_entity_poly.entity_id
_entity_poly.type
_entity_poly.pdbx_seq_one_letter_code
_entity_poly.pdbx_strand_id
1 'polypeptide(L)'
;MSGSDLAQFVATVLKDRALVDMQQELEALRSKLKDNINKQLLVQITGPNGQPVYFEESLKNHEPAYDGQYCIRTQIHYDEIDCMSTDVELTIDSIFGGLEIRLGGNVVERFNKDTLDILGMENPVQTYAPEHRDELEWENYVISPKRDSQLYGMVVSFGPMTLTEYETLRQRGRMDIPEFIERFTTSGGRGRGQQRNTVRIESLYFRKENIGGSLSTILNDLKNKVEQDTNSVGGGGY
;
A
#
# COMPACT_ATOMS: atom_id res chain seq x y z
N MET A 1 -0.53 64.16 25.02
CA MET A 1 -1.00 62.79 24.76
C MET A 1 -1.71 62.32 26.00
N SER A 2 -3.01 62.04 25.89
CA SER A 2 -3.81 61.62 27.05
C SER A 2 -3.49 60.14 27.33
N GLY A 3 -3.55 59.71 28.60
CA GLY A 3 -3.35 58.29 28.95
C GLY A 3 -4.33 57.31 28.26
N SER A 4 -5.40 57.84 27.65
CA SER A 4 -6.38 57.09 26.86
C SER A 4 -5.80 56.52 25.57
N ASP A 5 -4.90 57.23 24.89
CA ASP A 5 -4.35 56.81 23.59
C ASP A 5 -3.36 55.65 23.74
N LEU A 6 -2.65 55.60 24.88
CA LEU A 6 -1.66 54.55 25.18
C LEU A 6 -2.34 53.20 25.47
N ALA A 7 -3.47 53.19 26.18
CA ALA A 7 -4.21 51.97 26.48
C ALA A 7 -4.76 51.30 25.21
N GLN A 8 -5.27 52.11 24.28
CA GLN A 8 -5.79 51.60 23.01
C GLN A 8 -4.68 51.05 22.10
N PHE A 9 -3.51 51.70 22.09
CA PHE A 9 -2.33 51.19 21.40
C PHE A 9 -1.85 49.85 21.98
N VAL A 10 -1.67 49.76 23.30
CA VAL A 10 -1.23 48.51 23.97
C VAL A 10 -2.23 47.38 23.74
N ALA A 11 -3.54 47.65 23.82
CA ALA A 11 -4.57 46.65 23.54
C ALA A 11 -4.53 46.15 22.07
N THR A 12 -4.24 47.05 21.12
CA THR A 12 -4.10 46.68 19.70
C THR A 12 -2.86 45.82 19.48
N VAL A 13 -1.71 46.21 20.02
CA VAL A 13 -0.44 45.45 19.91
C VAL A 13 -0.56 44.06 20.55
N LEU A 14 -1.24 43.94 21.69
CA LEU A 14 -1.46 42.64 22.33
C LEU A 14 -2.40 41.74 21.50
N LYS A 15 -3.44 42.32 20.87
CA LYS A 15 -4.31 41.58 19.94
C LYS A 15 -3.54 41.11 18.71
N ASP A 16 -2.71 41.96 18.13
CA ASP A 16 -1.91 41.62 16.95
C ASP A 16 -0.92 40.49 17.26
N ARG A 17 -0.25 40.55 18.42
CA ARG A 17 0.64 39.47 18.86
C ARG A 17 -0.11 38.15 19.06
N ALA A 18 -1.25 38.17 19.75
CA ALA A 18 -2.07 36.98 19.95
C ALA A 18 -2.55 36.38 18.61
N LEU A 19 -2.90 37.23 17.63
CA LEU A 19 -3.27 36.78 16.28
C LEU A 19 -2.09 36.11 15.56
N VAL A 20 -0.89 36.68 15.66
CA VAL A 20 0.32 36.09 15.07
C VAL A 20 0.64 34.74 15.70
N ASP A 21 0.60 34.64 17.03
CA ASP A 21 0.87 33.39 17.76
C ASP A 21 -0.15 32.31 17.37
N MET A 22 -1.45 32.66 17.32
CA MET A 22 -2.50 31.74 16.87
C MET A 22 -2.33 31.29 15.41
N GLN A 23 -1.89 32.19 14.52
CA GLN A 23 -1.67 31.85 13.12
C GLN A 23 -0.49 30.86 12.95
N GLN A 24 0.60 31.07 13.69
CA GLN A 24 1.74 30.15 13.69
C GLN A 24 1.36 28.76 14.22
N GLU A 25 0.59 28.70 15.30
CA GLU A 25 0.11 27.44 15.85
C GLU A 25 -0.80 26.69 14.85
N LEU A 26 -1.70 27.42 14.19
CA LEU A 26 -2.60 26.86 13.18
C LEU A 26 -1.81 26.27 12.00
N GLU A 27 -0.78 26.98 11.52
CA GLU A 27 0.12 26.47 10.47
C GLU A 27 0.89 25.22 10.92
N ALA A 28 1.40 25.19 12.15
CA ALA A 28 2.08 24.03 12.71
C ALA A 28 1.15 22.81 12.82
N LEU A 29 -0.11 23.01 13.26
CA LEU A 29 -1.11 21.95 13.34
C LEU A 29 -1.50 21.42 11.95
N ARG A 30 -1.68 22.30 10.96
CA ARG A 30 -1.93 21.89 9.57
C ARG A 30 -0.78 21.06 9.01
N SER A 31 0.46 21.44 9.31
CA SER A 31 1.65 20.69 8.90
C SER A 31 1.67 19.29 9.52
N LYS A 32 1.50 19.20 10.85
CA LYS A 32 1.41 17.91 11.57
C LYS A 32 0.29 17.01 11.06
N LEU A 33 -0.87 17.60 10.75
CA LEU A 33 -2.01 16.88 10.18
C LEU A 33 -1.65 16.29 8.81
N LYS A 34 -1.04 17.09 7.93
CA LYS A 34 -0.58 16.65 6.61
C LYS A 34 0.43 15.50 6.72
N ASP A 35 1.39 15.61 7.64
CA ASP A 35 2.38 14.56 7.87
C ASP A 35 1.76 13.27 8.40
N ASN A 36 0.78 13.37 9.30
CA ASN A 36 0.08 12.21 9.84
C ASN A 36 -0.74 11.50 8.75
N ILE A 37 -1.47 12.25 7.94
CA ILE A 37 -2.20 11.71 6.78
C ILE A 37 -1.23 11.00 5.82
N ASN A 38 -0.09 11.63 5.50
CA ASN A 38 0.92 11.02 4.64
C ASN A 38 1.45 9.69 5.20
N LYS A 39 1.73 9.64 6.51
CA LYS A 39 2.19 8.41 7.19
C LYS A 39 1.15 7.31 7.15
N GLN A 40 -0.13 7.64 7.30
CA GLN A 40 -1.21 6.65 7.32
C GLN A 40 -1.55 6.08 5.96
N LEU A 41 -1.34 6.89 4.92
CA LEU A 41 -1.48 6.45 3.54
C LEU A 41 -0.24 5.70 3.05
N LEU A 42 0.77 5.48 3.90
CA LEU A 42 1.94 4.70 3.56
C LEU A 42 1.60 3.21 3.53
N VAL A 43 1.83 2.58 2.38
CA VAL A 43 1.76 1.14 2.19
C VAL A 43 3.16 0.57 2.15
N GLN A 44 3.36 -0.53 2.86
CA GLN A 44 4.63 -1.25 2.85
C GLN A 44 4.38 -2.73 2.58
N ILE A 45 5.26 -3.34 1.78
CA ILE A 45 5.39 -4.79 1.65
C ILE A 45 6.61 -5.19 2.46
N THR A 46 6.42 -6.02 3.46
CA THR A 46 7.47 -6.33 4.44
C THR A 46 7.53 -7.81 4.74
N GLY A 47 8.69 -8.28 5.22
CA GLY A 47 8.79 -9.60 5.85
C GLY A 47 8.14 -9.63 7.24
N PRO A 48 8.23 -10.77 7.95
CA PRO A 48 7.63 -10.93 9.26
C PRO A 48 8.05 -9.85 10.26
N ASN A 49 7.08 -9.29 10.97
CA ASN A 49 7.27 -8.21 11.95
C ASN A 49 7.76 -6.89 11.34
N GLY A 50 7.41 -6.63 10.08
CA GLY A 50 7.75 -5.39 9.38
C GLY A 50 9.17 -5.34 8.83
N GLN A 51 9.91 -6.46 8.78
CA GLN A 51 11.29 -6.49 8.29
C GLN A 51 11.59 -7.77 7.48
N PRO A 52 12.40 -7.68 6.41
CA PRO A 52 12.86 -6.43 5.77
C PRO A 52 11.71 -5.70 5.08
N VAL A 53 11.90 -4.41 4.76
CA VAL A 53 10.97 -3.65 3.92
C VAL A 53 11.36 -3.86 2.45
N TYR A 54 10.49 -4.54 1.69
CA TYR A 54 10.70 -4.83 0.27
C TYR A 54 10.17 -3.72 -0.63
N PHE A 55 9.13 -3.03 -0.19
CA PHE A 55 8.48 -1.96 -0.94
C PHE A 55 7.84 -0.96 0.03
N GLU A 56 7.86 0.31 -0.34
CA GLU A 56 7.22 1.38 0.40
C GLU A 56 6.70 2.44 -0.58
N GLU A 57 5.40 2.74 -0.52
CA GLU A 57 4.79 3.78 -1.33
C GLU A 57 3.57 4.41 -0.65
N SER A 58 3.20 5.63 -1.04
CA SER A 58 2.04 6.33 -0.50
C SER A 58 0.82 6.23 -1.43
N LEU A 59 -0.33 5.82 -0.89
CA LEU A 59 -1.63 5.82 -1.57
C LEU A 59 -2.06 7.21 -2.07
N LYS A 60 -1.49 8.29 -1.53
CA LYS A 60 -1.82 9.66 -1.95
C LYS A 60 -1.46 9.95 -3.42
N ASN A 61 -0.52 9.18 -3.97
CA ASN A 61 -0.03 9.35 -5.33
C ASN A 61 -0.87 8.55 -6.35
N HIS A 62 -1.84 7.78 -5.89
CA HIS A 62 -2.62 6.87 -6.71
C HIS A 62 -4.08 7.32 -6.79
N GLU A 63 -4.60 7.40 -8.02
CA GLU A 63 -6.02 7.67 -8.24
C GLU A 63 -6.86 6.41 -7.94
N PRO A 64 -8.09 6.56 -7.40
CA PRO A 64 -8.99 5.44 -7.25
C PRO A 64 -9.29 4.82 -8.62
N ALA A 65 -9.22 3.50 -8.70
CA ALA A 65 -9.64 2.74 -9.87
C ALA A 65 -11.15 2.92 -10.13
N TYR A 66 -11.59 2.58 -11.35
CA TYR A 66 -12.96 2.79 -11.85
C TYR A 66 -14.07 2.17 -10.98
N ASP A 67 -13.75 1.16 -10.17
CA ASP A 67 -14.67 0.45 -9.27
C ASP A 67 -14.63 0.99 -7.82
N GLY A 68 -13.97 2.12 -7.60
CA GLY A 68 -13.82 2.72 -6.30
C GLY A 68 -12.79 2.01 -5.41
N GLN A 69 -11.97 1.09 -5.93
CA GLN A 69 -10.83 0.54 -5.21
C GLN A 69 -9.60 1.45 -5.31
N TYR A 70 -8.69 1.37 -4.34
CA TYR A 70 -7.36 1.96 -4.50
C TYR A 70 -6.42 0.89 -5.04
N CYS A 71 -5.77 1.17 -6.17
CA CYS A 71 -4.77 0.30 -6.77
C CYS A 71 -3.40 0.93 -6.60
N ILE A 72 -2.48 0.20 -5.98
CA ILE A 72 -1.05 0.50 -6.04
C ILE A 72 -0.48 -0.45 -7.08
N ARG A 73 0.09 0.09 -8.15
CA ARG A 73 0.86 -0.72 -9.10
C ARG A 73 2.32 -0.72 -8.68
N THR A 74 2.87 -1.90 -8.45
CA THR A 74 4.29 -2.10 -8.17
C THR A 74 5.10 -2.33 -9.44
N GLN A 75 4.45 -2.40 -10.60
CA GLN A 75 5.05 -2.33 -11.94
C GLN A 75 4.28 -1.38 -12.86
N ILE A 76 4.97 -0.84 -13.87
CA ILE A 76 4.37 -0.02 -14.92
C ILE A 76 4.31 -0.83 -16.20
N HIS A 77 3.12 -0.91 -16.80
CA HIS A 77 2.98 -1.30 -18.19
C HIS A 77 3.41 -0.14 -19.10
N TYR A 78 4.15 -0.50 -20.15
CA TYR A 78 5.03 0.30 -20.99
C TYR A 78 4.50 1.56 -21.69
N ASP A 79 3.26 2.02 -21.47
CA ASP A 79 2.65 3.02 -22.36
C ASP A 79 2.40 4.43 -21.77
N GLU A 80 2.53 4.69 -20.46
CA GLU A 80 2.37 6.07 -19.95
C GLU A 80 3.41 6.45 -18.88
N ILE A 81 4.39 7.23 -19.35
CA ILE A 81 5.12 8.34 -18.71
C ILE A 81 5.31 8.24 -17.18
N ASP A 82 6.53 7.84 -16.81
CA ASP A 82 7.33 8.40 -15.73
C ASP A 82 6.80 8.21 -14.28
N CYS A 83 6.50 6.96 -13.93
CA CYS A 83 6.61 6.53 -12.53
C CYS A 83 7.89 5.69 -12.37
N MET A 84 8.69 5.95 -11.34
CA MET A 84 9.88 5.16 -11.03
C MET A 84 9.44 3.94 -10.23
N SER A 85 8.97 2.88 -10.91
CA SER A 85 8.55 1.65 -10.24
C SER A 85 9.74 0.73 -9.97
N THR A 86 9.77 0.11 -8.81
CA THR A 86 10.75 -0.93 -8.45
C THR A 86 10.03 -2.27 -8.44
N ASP A 87 10.43 -3.19 -9.33
CA ASP A 87 9.90 -4.54 -9.35
C ASP A 87 10.16 -5.21 -7.99
N VAL A 88 9.09 -5.60 -7.30
CA VAL A 88 9.19 -6.30 -6.02
C VAL A 88 9.33 -7.79 -6.31
N GLU A 89 10.57 -8.21 -6.55
CA GLU A 89 10.93 -9.62 -6.74
C GLU A 89 11.20 -10.31 -5.41
N LEU A 90 10.40 -11.34 -5.12
CA LEU A 90 10.46 -12.14 -3.90
C LEU A 90 10.56 -13.61 -4.25
N THR A 91 10.98 -14.43 -3.28
CA THR A 91 10.84 -15.89 -3.44
C THR A 91 9.45 -16.34 -3.02
N ILE A 92 8.97 -17.47 -3.56
CA ILE A 92 7.74 -18.12 -3.07
C ILE A 92 7.76 -18.31 -1.55
N ASP A 93 8.91 -18.75 -1.01
CA ASP A 93 9.08 -18.95 0.43
C ASP A 93 8.94 -17.64 1.22
N SER A 94 9.33 -16.50 0.64
CA SER A 94 9.13 -15.19 1.28
C SER A 94 7.66 -14.81 1.35
N ILE A 95 6.87 -15.09 0.30
CA ILE A 95 5.43 -14.78 0.29
C ILE A 95 4.70 -15.65 1.31
N PHE A 96 4.88 -16.96 1.24
CA PHE A 96 4.16 -17.90 2.12
C PHE A 96 4.81 -18.06 3.50
N GLY A 97 6.02 -17.51 3.70
CA GLY A 97 6.75 -17.47 4.97
C GLY A 97 6.34 -16.35 5.92
N GLY A 98 5.23 -15.64 5.64
CA GLY A 98 4.71 -14.60 6.52
C GLY A 98 4.93 -13.18 6.03
N LEU A 99 4.89 -12.95 4.71
CA LEU A 99 4.87 -11.60 4.14
C LEU A 99 3.72 -10.78 4.76
N GLU A 100 4.00 -9.53 5.09
CA GLU A 100 3.04 -8.59 5.65
C GLU A 100 2.81 -7.43 4.68
N ILE A 101 1.53 -7.14 4.41
CA ILE A 101 1.11 -5.87 3.84
C ILE A 101 0.74 -4.96 4.99
N ARG A 102 1.29 -3.76 5.00
CA ARG A 102 1.07 -2.77 6.05
C ARG A 102 0.50 -1.49 5.46
N LEU A 103 -0.44 -0.87 6.17
CA LEU A 103 -1.00 0.44 5.87
C LEU A 103 -0.87 1.32 7.12
N GLY A 104 -0.19 2.45 6.99
CA GLY A 104 0.08 3.35 8.12
C GLY A 104 0.91 2.72 9.24
N GLY A 105 1.75 1.74 8.91
CA GLY A 105 2.53 0.95 9.86
C GLY A 105 1.76 -0.19 10.55
N ASN A 106 0.46 -0.32 10.33
CA ASN A 106 -0.36 -1.42 10.85
C ASN A 106 -0.39 -2.58 9.85
N VAL A 107 -0.31 -3.82 10.33
CA VAL A 107 -0.46 -5.01 9.48
C VAL A 107 -1.92 -5.14 9.07
N VAL A 108 -2.18 -5.06 7.77
CA VAL A 108 -3.52 -5.23 7.21
C VAL A 108 -3.76 -6.63 6.68
N GLU A 109 -2.71 -7.29 6.20
CA GLU A 109 -2.76 -8.67 5.74
C GLU A 109 -1.45 -9.37 6.04
N ARG A 110 -1.53 -10.63 6.49
CA ARG A 110 -0.37 -11.49 6.65
C ARG A 110 -0.57 -12.74 5.80
N PHE A 111 0.31 -12.90 4.84
CA PHE A 111 0.27 -13.97 3.87
C PHE A 111 0.74 -15.26 4.53
N ASN A 112 -0.13 -16.26 4.51
CA ASN A 112 0.23 -17.63 4.81
C ASN A 112 -0.56 -18.57 3.90
N LYS A 113 -0.05 -19.78 3.72
CA LYS A 113 -0.67 -20.80 2.85
C LYS A 113 -2.12 -21.16 3.22
N ASP A 114 -2.54 -20.94 4.46
CA ASP A 114 -3.85 -21.33 4.97
C ASP A 114 -4.91 -20.22 4.77
N THR A 115 -4.51 -18.94 4.75
CA THR A 115 -5.40 -17.77 4.71
C THR A 115 -5.60 -17.17 3.33
N LEU A 116 -4.91 -17.67 2.31
CA LEU A 116 -4.95 -17.13 0.96
C LEU A 116 -5.69 -18.05 0.00
N ASP A 117 -6.32 -17.45 -1.01
CA ASP A 117 -6.78 -18.12 -2.23
C ASP A 117 -5.98 -17.59 -3.42
N ILE A 118 -5.57 -18.50 -4.32
CA ILE A 118 -4.98 -18.16 -5.61
C ILE A 118 -6.03 -18.38 -6.69
N LEU A 119 -6.30 -17.32 -7.46
CA LEU A 119 -7.22 -17.34 -8.57
C LEU A 119 -6.42 -17.04 -9.85
N GLY A 120 -6.40 -17.99 -10.78
CA GLY A 120 -5.86 -17.74 -12.12
C GLY A 120 -6.66 -16.65 -12.81
N MET A 121 -5.99 -15.73 -13.51
CA MET A 121 -6.69 -14.73 -14.31
C MET A 121 -7.16 -15.36 -15.61
N GLU A 122 -8.47 -15.43 -15.82
CA GLU A 122 -9.08 -16.06 -17.02
C GLU A 122 -8.71 -15.37 -18.34
N ASN A 123 -8.13 -14.15 -18.29
CA ASN A 123 -7.68 -13.41 -19.45
C ASN A 123 -6.28 -12.83 -19.23
N PRO A 124 -5.21 -13.57 -19.55
CA PRO A 124 -3.95 -12.90 -19.86
C PRO A 124 -4.17 -12.04 -21.10
N VAL A 125 -3.85 -10.76 -21.03
CA VAL A 125 -3.74 -9.90 -22.22
C VAL A 125 -2.60 -10.48 -23.05
N GLN A 126 -2.94 -11.42 -23.94
CA GLN A 126 -1.98 -12.06 -24.82
C GLN A 126 -1.80 -11.20 -26.07
N THR A 127 -0.74 -10.41 -26.10
CA THR A 127 -0.11 -9.97 -27.34
C THR A 127 1.11 -10.85 -27.58
N TYR A 128 0.91 -12.15 -27.86
CA TYR A 128 2.02 -13.02 -28.25
C TYR A 128 2.36 -12.79 -29.72
N ALA A 129 3.53 -12.21 -29.97
CA ALA A 129 4.18 -12.33 -31.27
C ALA A 129 4.90 -13.71 -31.32
N PRO A 130 4.68 -14.54 -32.36
CA PRO A 130 5.25 -15.89 -32.47
C PRO A 130 6.77 -15.99 -32.43
N GLU A 131 7.48 -14.86 -32.57
CA GLU A 131 8.95 -14.76 -32.56
C GLU A 131 9.61 -14.99 -31.18
N HIS A 132 8.87 -14.99 -30.07
CA HIS A 132 9.45 -15.02 -28.70
C HIS A 132 9.44 -16.42 -28.03
N ARG A 133 9.42 -17.52 -28.78
CA ARG A 133 9.32 -18.89 -28.22
C ARG A 133 10.42 -19.32 -27.25
N ASP A 134 11.56 -18.64 -27.25
CA ASP A 134 12.68 -18.93 -26.35
C ASP A 134 12.68 -18.05 -25.09
N GLU A 135 11.71 -17.14 -24.96
CA GLU A 135 11.59 -16.26 -23.79
C GLU A 135 10.94 -16.98 -22.62
N LEU A 136 11.36 -16.59 -21.41
CA LEU A 136 10.79 -17.13 -20.20
C LEU A 136 9.50 -16.39 -19.87
N GLU A 137 8.49 -17.17 -19.57
CA GLU A 137 7.14 -16.71 -19.33
C GLU A 137 6.92 -16.36 -17.86
N TRP A 138 5.99 -15.43 -17.66
CA TRP A 138 5.45 -15.07 -16.37
C TRP A 138 3.94 -15.26 -16.41
N GLU A 139 3.37 -15.95 -15.42
CA GLU A 139 1.93 -16.14 -15.34
C GLU A 139 1.36 -15.29 -14.19
N ASN A 140 0.32 -14.54 -14.51
CA ASN A 140 -0.36 -13.62 -13.60
C ASN A 140 -1.45 -14.34 -12.81
N TYR A 141 -1.46 -14.14 -11.51
CA TYR A 141 -2.47 -14.63 -10.59
C TYR A 141 -2.96 -13.53 -9.67
N VAL A 142 -4.21 -13.65 -9.25
CA VAL A 142 -4.74 -12.85 -8.16
C VAL A 142 -4.66 -13.68 -6.88
N ILE A 143 -3.93 -13.18 -5.91
CA ILE A 143 -3.95 -13.68 -4.53
C ILE A 143 -4.94 -12.82 -3.74
N SER A 144 -5.95 -13.45 -3.17
CA SER A 144 -6.95 -12.76 -2.34
C SER A 144 -6.99 -13.35 -0.93
N PRO A 145 -7.12 -12.52 0.12
CA PRO A 145 -7.38 -13.00 1.47
C PRO A 145 -8.73 -13.72 1.55
N LYS A 146 -8.79 -14.84 2.27
CA LYS A 146 -10.05 -15.60 2.48
C LYS A 146 -11.07 -14.90 3.39
N ARG A 147 -10.67 -13.83 4.09
CA ARG A 147 -11.47 -13.14 5.10
C ARG A 147 -11.64 -11.68 4.72
N ASP A 148 -12.57 -11.01 5.40
CA ASP A 148 -12.73 -9.56 5.29
C ASP A 148 -11.44 -8.86 5.72
N SER A 149 -10.63 -8.52 4.72
CA SER A 149 -9.36 -7.82 4.84
C SER A 149 -9.47 -6.44 4.21
N GLN A 150 -8.61 -5.51 4.65
CA GLN A 150 -8.49 -4.21 3.97
C GLN A 150 -7.91 -4.37 2.56
N LEU A 151 -7.11 -5.41 2.36
CA LEU A 151 -6.64 -5.84 1.06
C LEU A 151 -7.75 -6.63 0.35
N TYR A 152 -8.16 -6.15 -0.81
CA TYR A 152 -9.10 -6.85 -1.70
C TYR A 152 -8.38 -8.00 -2.43
N GLY A 153 -7.19 -7.71 -2.96
CA GLY A 153 -6.37 -8.68 -3.65
C GLY A 153 -5.01 -8.14 -4.01
N MET A 154 -4.14 -9.03 -4.45
CA MET A 154 -2.79 -8.76 -4.91
C MET A 154 -2.60 -9.48 -6.24
N VAL A 155 -2.22 -8.75 -7.28
CA VAL A 155 -1.79 -9.39 -8.53
C VAL A 155 -0.32 -9.71 -8.40
N VAL A 156 0.03 -10.95 -8.71
CA VAL A 156 1.40 -11.43 -8.72
C VAL A 156 1.70 -12.15 -10.02
N SER A 157 2.94 -12.03 -10.48
CA SER A 157 3.48 -12.84 -11.55
C SER A 157 4.41 -13.90 -10.98
N PHE A 158 4.21 -15.16 -11.35
CA PHE A 158 5.13 -16.24 -11.04
C PHE A 158 6.00 -16.53 -12.26
N GLY A 159 7.30 -16.62 -12.07
CA GLY A 159 8.25 -16.92 -13.14
C GLY A 159 9.70 -16.79 -12.68
N PRO A 160 10.66 -16.67 -13.61
CA PRO A 160 10.51 -17.01 -15.02
C PRO A 160 10.29 -18.54 -15.22
N MET A 161 9.43 -18.94 -16.16
CA MET A 161 9.17 -20.36 -16.49
C MET A 161 9.22 -20.64 -18.01
N THR A 162 9.36 -21.89 -18.41
CA THR A 162 9.29 -22.28 -19.83
C THR A 162 7.86 -22.27 -20.34
N LEU A 163 7.66 -22.11 -21.65
CA LEU A 163 6.35 -22.20 -22.29
C LEU A 163 5.61 -23.52 -21.95
N THR A 164 6.32 -24.64 -21.87
CA THR A 164 5.70 -25.93 -21.50
C THR A 164 5.22 -25.95 -20.05
N GLU A 165 5.98 -25.37 -19.12
CA GLU A 165 5.57 -25.23 -17.71
C GLU A 165 4.35 -24.30 -17.59
N TYR A 166 4.37 -23.18 -18.31
CA TYR A 166 3.27 -22.24 -18.43
C TYR A 166 1.98 -22.91 -18.91
N GLU A 167 2.03 -23.61 -20.05
CA GLU A 167 0.88 -24.32 -20.62
C GLU A 167 0.34 -25.39 -19.67
N THR A 168 1.23 -26.08 -18.94
CA THR A 168 0.85 -27.12 -17.98
C THR A 168 0.13 -26.53 -16.76
N LEU A 169 0.56 -25.36 -16.28
CA LEU A 169 -0.12 -24.66 -15.19
C LEU A 169 -1.49 -24.12 -15.63
N ARG A 170 -1.57 -23.52 -16.82
CA ARG A 170 -2.79 -22.88 -17.34
C ARG A 170 -3.93 -23.85 -17.66
N GLN A 171 -3.64 -25.09 -18.03
CA GLN A 171 -4.67 -26.09 -18.37
C GLN A 171 -5.57 -26.49 -17.19
N ARG A 172 -5.28 -26.06 -15.96
CA ARG A 172 -6.13 -26.27 -14.78
C ARG A 172 -6.56 -24.93 -14.22
N GLY A 173 -7.87 -24.63 -14.28
CA GLY A 173 -8.44 -23.34 -13.83
C GLY A 173 -8.06 -22.93 -12.39
N ARG A 174 -8.92 -23.20 -11.40
CA ARG A 174 -8.63 -22.88 -9.99
C ARG A 174 -7.73 -23.96 -9.40
N MET A 175 -6.54 -23.57 -8.93
CA MET A 175 -5.59 -24.47 -8.27
C MET A 175 -5.54 -24.17 -6.76
N ASP A 176 -5.39 -25.20 -5.93
CA ASP A 176 -5.11 -24.98 -4.51
C ASP A 176 -3.65 -24.52 -4.29
N ILE A 177 -3.40 -23.79 -3.20
CA ILE A 177 -2.09 -23.21 -2.92
C ILE A 177 -1.00 -24.28 -2.75
N PRO A 178 -1.22 -25.37 -1.99
CA PRO A 178 -0.23 -26.43 -1.87
C PRO A 178 0.15 -27.08 -3.21
N GLU A 179 -0.82 -27.40 -4.07
CA GLU A 179 -0.59 -27.97 -5.42
C GLU A 179 0.17 -26.97 -6.29
N PHE A 180 -0.18 -25.68 -6.22
CA PHE A 180 0.52 -24.64 -6.96
C PHE A 180 1.98 -24.51 -6.55
N ILE A 181 2.24 -24.40 -5.24
CA ILE A 181 3.61 -24.29 -4.70
C ILE A 181 4.40 -25.55 -5.05
N GLU A 182 3.83 -26.74 -4.83
CA GLU A 182 4.50 -28.00 -5.14
C GLU A 182 4.88 -28.04 -6.61
N ARG A 183 3.97 -27.76 -7.54
CA ARG A 183 4.29 -27.79 -8.99
C ARG A 183 5.32 -26.76 -9.38
N PHE A 184 5.19 -25.52 -8.90
CA PHE A 184 6.14 -24.46 -9.25
C PHE A 184 7.55 -24.77 -8.75
N THR A 185 7.64 -25.41 -7.57
CA THR A 185 8.93 -25.76 -6.95
C THR A 185 9.49 -27.10 -7.44
N THR A 186 8.66 -28.08 -7.81
CA THR A 186 9.08 -29.46 -8.18
C THR A 186 9.26 -29.69 -9.68
N SER A 187 8.65 -28.88 -10.56
CA SER A 187 8.83 -28.99 -12.02
C SER A 187 10.26 -28.66 -12.50
N GLY A 188 11.19 -28.35 -11.59
CA GLY A 188 12.56 -27.96 -11.88
C GLY A 188 13.49 -29.07 -12.39
N GLY A 189 13.55 -29.24 -13.71
CA GLY A 189 14.77 -29.66 -14.39
C GLY A 189 15.86 -28.58 -14.27
N ARG A 190 17.11 -28.98 -14.04
CA ARG A 190 18.27 -28.07 -13.90
C ARG A 190 18.50 -27.26 -15.18
N GLY A 191 18.05 -26.01 -15.24
CA GLY A 191 18.22 -25.13 -16.40
C GLY A 191 18.68 -23.71 -16.05
N ARG A 192 19.89 -23.35 -16.52
CA ARG A 192 20.40 -21.99 -16.80
C ARG A 192 20.36 -20.89 -15.71
N GLY A 193 20.60 -21.19 -14.44
CA GLY A 193 21.14 -20.21 -13.48
C GLY A 193 20.25 -19.01 -13.08
N GLN A 194 19.03 -18.88 -13.59
CA GLN A 194 18.00 -17.98 -13.06
C GLN A 194 17.29 -18.66 -11.88
N GLN A 195 16.99 -17.90 -10.83
CA GLN A 195 16.22 -18.39 -9.69
C GLN A 195 14.78 -18.68 -10.16
N ARG A 196 14.51 -19.94 -10.53
CA ARG A 196 13.14 -20.46 -10.57
C ARG A 196 12.63 -20.46 -9.13
N ASN A 197 11.42 -19.95 -8.89
CA ASN A 197 10.83 -19.57 -7.56
C ASN A 197 10.71 -18.06 -7.32
N THR A 198 10.84 -17.22 -8.35
CA THR A 198 10.59 -15.79 -8.22
C THR A 198 9.11 -15.47 -8.37
N VAL A 199 8.65 -14.56 -7.53
CA VAL A 199 7.33 -13.96 -7.58
C VAL A 199 7.52 -12.46 -7.66
N ARG A 200 6.90 -11.84 -8.65
CA ARG A 200 6.78 -10.40 -8.73
C ARG A 200 5.43 -10.00 -8.19
N ILE A 201 5.41 -9.06 -7.26
CA ILE A 201 4.17 -8.37 -6.94
C ILE A 201 3.98 -7.31 -8.02
N GLU A 202 2.81 -7.33 -8.66
CA GLU A 202 2.45 -6.44 -9.78
C GLU A 202 1.56 -5.30 -9.32
N SER A 203 0.60 -5.61 -8.44
CA SER A 203 -0.35 -4.62 -7.92
C SER A 203 -0.98 -5.06 -6.60
N LEU A 204 -1.33 -4.09 -5.77
CA LEU A 204 -2.12 -4.26 -4.55
C LEU A 204 -3.44 -3.51 -4.70
N TYR A 205 -4.54 -4.16 -4.35
CA TYR A 205 -5.89 -3.60 -4.43
C TYR A 205 -6.46 -3.49 -3.02
N PHE A 206 -6.87 -2.29 -2.62
CA PHE A 206 -7.47 -2.02 -1.33
C PHE A 206 -8.93 -1.61 -1.46
N ARG A 207 -9.75 -2.08 -0.52
CA ARG A 207 -11.15 -1.65 -0.44
C ARG A 207 -11.22 -0.24 0.11
N LYS A 208 -11.88 0.66 -0.62
CA LYS A 208 -12.03 2.06 -0.22
C LYS A 208 -12.81 2.24 1.07
N GLU A 209 -13.85 1.43 1.30
CA GLU A 209 -14.60 1.47 2.56
C GLU A 209 -13.70 1.22 3.78
N ASN A 210 -12.65 0.39 3.62
CA ASN A 210 -11.76 0.00 4.70
C ASN A 210 -10.65 1.03 4.95
N ILE A 211 -10.21 1.75 3.90
CA ILE A 211 -9.27 2.87 4.04
C ILE A 211 -9.98 4.09 4.66
N GLY A 212 -11.20 4.37 4.23
CA GLY A 212 -12.01 5.50 4.72
C GLY A 212 -12.36 5.39 6.21
N GLY A 213 -12.59 4.18 6.73
CA GLY A 213 -12.77 3.94 8.17
C GLY A 213 -11.54 4.33 9.00
N SER A 214 -10.34 4.04 8.48
CA SER A 214 -9.09 4.44 9.12
C SER A 214 -8.93 5.97 9.12
N LEU A 215 -9.10 6.62 7.97
CA LEU A 215 -8.99 8.08 7.84
C LEU A 215 -10.02 8.84 8.68
N SER A 216 -11.26 8.37 8.75
CA SER A 216 -12.32 9.00 9.56
C SER A 216 -12.07 8.85 11.06
N THR A 217 -11.58 7.70 11.51
CA THR A 217 -11.16 7.49 12.91
C THR A 217 -10.06 8.48 13.30
N ILE A 218 -9.09 8.67 12.43
CA ILE A 218 -7.97 9.60 12.66
C ILE A 218 -8.42 11.07 12.67
N LEU A 219 -9.30 11.46 11.75
CA LEU A 219 -9.87 12.80 11.75
C LEU A 219 -10.62 13.08 13.05
N ASN A 220 -11.34 12.08 13.59
CA ASN A 220 -12.01 12.18 14.88
C ASN A 220 -11.02 12.27 16.03
N ASP A 221 -9.95 11.47 16.05
CA ASP A 221 -8.91 11.52 17.10
C ASP A 221 -8.18 12.87 17.12
N LEU A 222 -7.86 13.42 15.95
CA LEU A 222 -7.26 14.75 15.82
C LEU A 222 -8.21 15.84 16.30
N LYS A 223 -9.49 15.76 15.92
CA LYS A 223 -10.51 16.69 16.37
C LYS A 223 -10.64 16.66 17.90
N ASN A 224 -10.71 15.48 18.49
CA ASN A 224 -10.80 15.29 19.94
C ASN A 224 -9.56 15.87 20.65
N LYS A 225 -8.37 15.71 20.07
CA LYS A 225 -7.13 16.24 20.64
C LYS A 225 -7.07 17.77 20.61
N VAL A 226 -7.50 18.39 19.51
CA VAL A 226 -7.64 19.86 19.41
C VAL A 226 -8.65 20.37 20.43
N GLU A 227 -9.78 19.69 20.59
CA GLU A 227 -10.80 20.05 21.59
C GLU A 227 -10.26 19.93 23.03
N GLN A 228 -9.45 18.92 23.34
CA GLN A 228 -8.79 18.80 24.65
C GLN A 228 -7.79 19.93 24.91
N ASP A 229 -6.95 20.26 23.92
CA ASP A 229 -5.93 21.30 24.06
C ASP A 229 -6.59 22.68 24.24
N THR A 230 -7.62 23.00 23.47
CA THR A 230 -8.39 24.26 23.62
C THR A 230 -9.09 24.39 24.98
N ASN A 231 -9.63 23.30 25.53
CA ASN A 231 -10.26 23.29 26.85
C ASN A 231 -9.23 23.40 28.00
N SER A 232 -8.00 22.91 27.80
CA SER A 232 -6.93 23.01 28.80
C SER A 232 -6.40 24.44 28.98
N VAL A 233 -6.46 25.26 27.93
CA VAL A 233 -6.04 26.68 27.95
C VAL A 233 -7.08 27.58 28.63
N GLY A 234 -8.36 27.19 28.61
CA GLY A 234 -9.45 27.94 29.25
C GLY A 234 -9.63 27.70 30.77
N GLY A 235 -8.95 26.69 31.34
CA GLY A 235 -9.10 26.28 32.74
C GLY A 235 -8.11 26.92 33.74
N GLY A 236 -7.13 27.69 33.26
CA GLY A 236 -6.19 28.43 34.11
C GLY A 236 -6.82 29.72 34.64
N GLY A 237 -7.35 29.64 35.87
CA GLY A 237 -8.23 30.63 36.48
C GLY A 237 -7.75 32.08 36.55
N TYR A 238 -8.77 32.95 36.54
CA TYR A 238 -8.86 34.12 37.41
C TYR A 238 -9.10 33.69 38.86
#